data_AF-A0AAX1IED0-F1
#
_entry.id   AF-A0AAX1IED0-F1
#
_cell.length_a   1.000
_cell.length_b   1.000
_cell.length_c   1.000
_cell.angle_alpha   90.00
_cell.angle_beta   90.00
_cell.angle_gamma   90.00
#
_symmetry.space_group_name_H-M   'P 1'
#
loop_
_entity.id
_entity.type
_entity.pdbx_description
1 polymer ?
#
loop_
_entity_poly.entity_id
_entity_poly.type
_entity_poly.pdbx_seq_one_letter_code
_entity_poly.pdbx_strand_id
1 'polypeptide(L)'
;MLVIGGGQSGAQIAQDLRDGGRSVNWSLADRHSHTRRLRGKDSMTWWDMAGRIHQHVSQSAAVLAGEPDALRKARTAEFPLISGKGRAGLGSSISLLAMHRAGIRLLGRLQEFNGNTARFADVRPQLRTAIEATRAEYAYLDSLASAYYATRPEPRTDDARYIPEEVYLHWEPDIAPDELDLQTAGIRSVVLATGFVAEWPWLDVQGALDAHGYPLGEFGVSPQPGLFFIGMHNLQRMSSSFLCNGGRDARDLLPAILRHLDQADGTDSSTVKR
;
A
#
# COMPACT_ATOMS: atom_id res chain seq x y z
N MET A 1 -10.80 14.09 -17.73
CA MET A 1 -11.26 13.28 -16.57
C MET A 1 -10.46 13.69 -15.35
N LEU A 2 -11.03 13.53 -14.16
CA LEU A 2 -10.35 13.74 -12.88
C LEU A 2 -10.30 12.40 -12.13
N VAL A 3 -9.11 11.95 -11.76
CA VAL A 3 -8.90 10.79 -10.89
C VAL A 3 -8.47 11.31 -9.53
N ILE A 4 -9.19 10.92 -8.47
CA ILE A 4 -8.91 11.34 -7.09
C ILE A 4 -8.43 10.14 -6.30
N GLY A 5 -7.24 10.24 -5.72
CA GLY A 5 -6.60 9.17 -4.95
C GLY A 5 -5.28 8.78 -5.59
N GLY A 6 -4.19 9.00 -4.85
CA GLY A 6 -2.82 8.70 -5.30
C GLY A 6 -2.29 7.33 -4.90
N GLY A 7 -3.17 6.41 -4.47
CA GLY A 7 -2.80 5.02 -4.21
C GLY A 7 -2.61 4.21 -5.49
N GLN A 8 -2.26 2.94 -5.32
CA GLN A 8 -1.97 1.99 -6.40
C GLN A 8 -3.03 1.97 -7.51
N SER A 9 -4.30 1.82 -7.14
CA SER A 9 -5.42 1.77 -8.11
C SER A 9 -5.61 3.10 -8.84
N GLY A 10 -5.49 4.24 -8.15
CA GLY A 10 -5.63 5.55 -8.77
C GLY A 10 -4.55 5.82 -9.82
N ALA A 11 -3.31 5.42 -9.54
CA ALA A 11 -2.21 5.52 -10.49
C ALA A 11 -2.44 4.64 -11.74
N GLN A 12 -2.85 3.38 -11.55
CA GLN A 12 -3.15 2.46 -12.66
C GLN A 12 -4.33 2.94 -13.51
N ILE A 13 -5.40 3.41 -12.88
CA ILE A 13 -6.56 3.98 -13.58
C ILE A 13 -6.13 5.23 -14.38
N ALA A 14 -5.33 6.11 -13.79
CA ALA A 14 -4.83 7.30 -14.49
C ALA A 14 -3.97 6.92 -15.70
N GLN A 15 -3.12 5.89 -15.58
CA GLN A 15 -2.34 5.32 -16.67
C GLN A 15 -3.25 4.74 -17.78
N ASP A 16 -4.21 3.88 -17.42
CA ASP A 16 -5.11 3.23 -18.37
C ASP A 16 -5.99 4.23 -19.13
N LEU A 17 -6.52 5.24 -18.42
CA LEU A 17 -7.28 6.33 -19.04
C LEU A 17 -6.42 7.12 -20.03
N ARG A 18 -5.16 7.38 -19.67
CA ARG A 18 -4.25 8.11 -20.55
C ARG A 18 -3.85 7.30 -21.78
N ASP A 19 -3.53 6.03 -21.60
CA ASP A 19 -3.25 5.08 -22.69
C ASP A 19 -4.46 4.92 -23.63
N GLY A 20 -5.68 5.03 -23.08
CA GLY A 20 -6.93 5.10 -23.83
C GLY A 20 -7.20 6.45 -24.53
N GLY A 21 -6.23 7.37 -24.54
CA GLY A 21 -6.33 8.65 -25.25
C GLY A 21 -7.12 9.74 -24.51
N ARG A 22 -7.43 9.56 -23.21
CA ARG A 22 -8.13 10.59 -22.42
C ARG A 22 -7.16 11.66 -21.93
N SER A 23 -7.66 12.88 -21.78
CA SER A 23 -7.00 13.92 -20.97
C SER A 23 -7.27 13.63 -19.49
N VAL A 24 -6.21 13.46 -18.70
CA VAL A 24 -6.28 13.00 -17.31
C VAL A 24 -5.67 14.05 -16.39
N ASN A 25 -6.45 14.45 -15.38
CA ASN A 25 -5.96 15.17 -14.21
C ASN A 25 -5.99 14.17 -13.03
N TRP A 26 -4.91 14.06 -12.29
CA TRP A 26 -4.77 13.08 -11.22
C TRP A 26 -4.37 13.76 -9.92
N SER A 27 -5.26 13.71 -8.93
CA SER A 27 -5.01 14.20 -7.57
C SER A 27 -4.25 13.14 -6.76
N LEU A 28 -3.04 13.52 -6.38
CA LEU A 28 -2.06 12.66 -5.75
C LEU A 28 -2.28 12.50 -4.23
N ALA A 29 -1.59 11.49 -3.70
CA ALA A 29 -1.40 11.22 -2.28
C ALA A 29 0.10 11.13 -2.02
N ASP A 30 0.51 11.12 -0.74
CA ASP A 30 1.92 11.07 -0.34
C ASP A 30 2.50 9.65 -0.56
N ARG A 31 2.57 9.24 -1.82
CA ARG A 31 2.97 7.90 -2.25
C ARG A 31 4.14 8.02 -3.22
N HIS A 32 5.21 7.29 -2.91
CA HIS A 32 6.37 7.21 -3.77
C HIS A 32 6.26 6.03 -4.73
N SER A 33 7.03 6.09 -5.80
CA SER A 33 7.17 5.00 -6.75
C SER A 33 8.01 3.88 -6.14
N HIS A 34 7.68 2.64 -6.49
CA HIS A 34 8.50 1.48 -6.15
C HIS A 34 8.97 0.81 -7.45
N THR A 35 10.20 0.33 -7.43
CA THR A 35 10.81 -0.32 -8.59
C THR A 35 10.19 -1.71 -8.73
N ARG A 36 9.52 -2.02 -9.84
CA ARG A 36 8.84 -3.31 -10.07
C ARG A 36 9.80 -4.49 -10.20
N ARG A 37 10.90 -4.29 -10.93
CA ARG A 37 11.95 -5.30 -11.13
C ARG A 37 13.31 -4.64 -11.03
N LEU A 38 14.24 -5.33 -10.37
CA LEU A 38 15.60 -4.86 -10.19
C LEU A 38 16.56 -6.05 -10.32
N ARG A 39 17.60 -5.88 -11.14
CA ARG A 39 18.64 -6.90 -11.40
C ARG A 39 18.05 -8.30 -11.63
N GLY A 40 17.10 -8.39 -12.55
CA GLY A 40 16.51 -9.66 -13.01
C GLY A 40 15.42 -10.25 -12.12
N LYS A 41 15.25 -9.78 -10.89
CA LYS A 41 14.22 -10.28 -9.96
C LYS A 41 13.10 -9.26 -9.74
N ASP A 42 11.97 -9.79 -9.31
CA ASP A 42 10.83 -8.99 -8.86
C ASP A 42 11.19 -8.29 -7.54
N SER A 43 10.72 -7.06 -7.34
CA SER A 43 11.01 -6.35 -6.10
C SER A 43 10.38 -6.96 -4.87
N MET A 44 9.25 -7.65 -5.02
CA MET A 44 8.67 -8.45 -3.95
C MET A 44 9.61 -9.59 -3.53
N THR A 45 10.38 -10.16 -4.47
CA THR A 45 11.39 -11.17 -4.13
C THR A 45 12.52 -10.56 -3.29
N TRP A 46 12.95 -9.32 -3.58
CA TRP A 46 13.95 -8.63 -2.77
C TRP A 46 13.44 -8.36 -1.36
N TRP A 47 12.20 -7.87 -1.21
CA TRP A 47 11.60 -7.68 0.11
C TRP A 47 11.37 -8.97 0.88
N ASP A 48 10.97 -10.05 0.19
CA ASP A 48 10.83 -11.38 0.77
C ASP A 48 12.16 -11.91 1.32
N MET A 49 13.22 -11.86 0.51
CA MET A 49 14.57 -12.26 0.91
C MET A 49 15.12 -11.43 2.08
N ALA A 50 14.78 -10.14 2.14
CA ALA A 50 15.13 -9.25 3.25
C ALA A 50 14.25 -9.46 4.50
N GLY A 51 13.22 -10.30 4.43
CA GLY A 51 12.26 -10.52 5.53
C GLY A 51 11.26 -9.37 5.72
N ARG A 52 11.30 -8.32 4.91
CA ARG A 52 10.50 -7.09 5.09
C ARG A 52 9.01 -7.35 5.04
N ILE A 53 8.53 -8.21 4.13
CA ILE A 53 7.10 -8.53 4.05
C ILE A 53 6.63 -9.44 5.20
N HIS A 54 7.56 -10.04 5.94
CA HIS A 54 7.29 -10.91 7.09
C HIS A 54 7.46 -10.23 8.43
N GLN A 55 7.96 -8.99 8.43
CA GLN A 55 8.18 -8.20 9.62
C GLN A 55 6.84 -7.92 10.31
N HIS A 56 6.80 -8.16 11.61
CA HIS A 56 5.61 -7.87 12.39
C HIS A 56 5.43 -6.36 12.56
N VAL A 57 4.20 -5.85 12.57
CA VAL A 57 3.90 -4.41 12.68
C VAL A 57 4.50 -3.77 13.94
N SER A 58 4.62 -4.54 15.03
CA SER A 58 5.26 -4.09 16.28
C SER A 58 6.76 -3.89 16.16
N GLN A 59 7.40 -4.43 15.12
CA GLN A 59 8.83 -4.28 14.86
C GLN A 59 9.12 -3.06 13.97
N SER A 60 8.12 -2.28 13.59
CA SER A 60 8.35 -1.02 12.88
C SER A 60 9.10 -0.04 13.78
N ALA A 61 10.00 0.76 13.19
CA ALA A 61 10.89 1.65 13.95
C ALA A 61 10.13 2.60 14.91
N ALA A 62 9.04 3.20 14.44
CA ALA A 62 8.21 4.10 15.24
C ALA A 62 7.55 3.37 16.44
N VAL A 63 7.15 2.11 16.28
CA VAL A 63 6.58 1.32 17.39
C VAL A 63 7.64 1.00 18.42
N LEU A 64 8.82 0.57 17.96
CA LEU A 64 9.96 0.28 18.85
C LEU A 64 10.46 1.53 19.59
N ALA A 65 10.36 2.70 18.96
CA ALA A 65 10.68 4.00 19.56
C ALA A 65 9.60 4.49 20.56
N GLY A 66 8.47 3.80 20.68
CA GLY A 66 7.37 4.21 21.55
C GLY A 66 6.66 5.48 21.09
N GLU A 67 6.68 5.78 19.78
CA GLU A 67 6.00 6.96 19.27
C GLU A 67 4.48 6.87 19.47
N PRO A 68 3.81 7.98 19.79
CA PRO A 68 2.36 8.02 19.90
C PRO A 68 1.68 7.52 18.61
N ASP A 69 0.67 6.67 18.78
CA ASP A 69 -0.11 6.03 17.71
C ASP A 69 0.69 5.18 16.71
N ALA A 70 1.96 4.86 16.97
CA ALA A 70 2.81 4.18 16.01
C ALA A 70 2.26 2.82 15.56
N LEU A 71 1.67 2.04 16.47
CA LEU A 71 1.11 0.73 16.14
C LEU A 71 -0.08 0.87 15.19
N ARG A 72 -0.96 1.85 15.44
CA ARG A 72 -2.09 2.17 14.58
C ARG A 72 -1.61 2.63 13.19
N LYS A 73 -0.59 3.49 13.15
CA LYS A 73 0.03 3.93 11.89
C LYS A 73 0.64 2.74 11.13
N ALA A 74 1.33 1.82 11.81
CA ALA A 74 1.89 0.63 11.19
C ALA A 74 0.79 -0.29 10.62
N ARG A 75 -0.31 -0.49 11.35
CA ARG A 75 -1.48 -1.28 10.93
C ARG A 75 -2.26 -0.66 9.77
N THR A 76 -2.15 0.65 9.59
CA THR A 76 -2.84 1.39 8.50
C THR A 76 -1.89 1.91 7.43
N ALA A 77 -0.60 1.57 7.51
CA ALA A 77 0.42 2.04 6.59
C ALA A 77 0.12 1.54 5.17
N GLU A 78 -0.08 2.46 4.24
CA GLU A 78 -0.35 2.13 2.84
C GLU A 78 0.92 1.74 2.08
N PHE A 79 0.75 0.96 1.01
CA PHE A 79 1.83 0.58 0.12
C PHE A 79 2.27 1.74 -0.79
N PRO A 80 3.55 1.76 -1.20
CA PRO A 80 3.99 2.60 -2.31
C PRO A 80 3.39 2.12 -3.64
N LEU A 81 3.65 2.86 -4.72
CA LEU A 81 3.17 2.50 -6.05
C LEU A 81 4.01 1.33 -6.62
N ILE A 82 3.56 0.09 -6.40
CA ILE A 82 4.29 -1.15 -6.68
C ILE A 82 4.33 -1.51 -8.18
N SER A 83 3.20 -1.39 -8.88
CA SER A 83 3.08 -1.88 -10.25
C SER A 83 2.21 -1.02 -11.15
N GLY A 84 2.74 -0.59 -12.29
CA GLY A 84 1.93 -0.16 -13.43
C GLY A 84 1.41 -1.38 -14.19
N LYS A 85 0.65 -1.13 -15.26
CA LYS A 85 0.10 -2.18 -16.13
C LYS A 85 1.18 -2.89 -16.96
N GLY A 86 2.19 -2.14 -17.43
CA GLY A 86 3.26 -2.65 -18.27
C GLY A 86 2.82 -3.21 -19.62
N ARG A 87 3.77 -3.74 -20.40
CA ARG A 87 3.46 -4.35 -21.70
C ARG A 87 2.85 -5.75 -21.49
N ALA A 88 1.75 -6.03 -22.18
CA ALA A 88 1.04 -7.32 -22.10
C ALA A 88 0.64 -7.79 -20.69
N GLY A 89 0.50 -6.86 -19.72
CA GLY A 89 0.12 -7.19 -18.34
C GLY A 89 1.25 -7.70 -17.46
N LEU A 90 2.52 -7.60 -17.90
CA LEU A 90 3.69 -8.07 -17.14
C LEU A 90 4.12 -7.10 -16.01
N GLY A 91 3.35 -6.03 -15.78
CA GLY A 91 3.68 -4.99 -14.83
C GLY A 91 4.77 -4.04 -15.34
N SER A 92 4.83 -2.86 -14.75
CA SER A 92 5.94 -1.91 -14.90
C SER A 92 6.14 -1.19 -13.58
N SER A 93 7.19 -0.39 -13.45
CA SER A 93 7.16 0.62 -12.40
C SER A 93 6.16 1.69 -12.76
N ILE A 94 5.54 2.28 -11.74
CA ILE A 94 4.90 3.58 -11.88
C ILE A 94 6.00 4.61 -11.65
N SER A 95 6.01 5.67 -12.45
CA SER A 95 6.93 6.81 -12.31
C SER A 95 6.08 8.06 -12.44
N LEU A 96 6.13 8.92 -11.43
CA LEU A 96 5.35 10.17 -11.43
C LEU A 96 5.81 11.07 -12.58
N LEU A 97 7.12 11.10 -12.83
CA LEU A 97 7.71 11.81 -13.97
C LEU A 97 7.27 11.23 -15.32
N ALA A 98 7.34 9.90 -15.49
CA ALA A 98 6.90 9.27 -16.75
C ALA A 98 5.41 9.52 -17.02
N MET A 99 4.57 9.46 -15.97
CA MET A 99 3.14 9.76 -16.06
C MET A 99 2.90 11.21 -16.46
N HIS A 100 3.63 12.15 -15.86
CA HIS A 100 3.56 13.56 -16.23
C HIS A 100 3.98 13.79 -17.69
N ARG A 101 5.11 13.22 -18.11
CA ARG A 101 5.64 13.28 -19.48
C ARG A 101 4.69 12.65 -20.51
N ALA A 102 3.95 11.63 -20.11
CA ALA A 102 2.90 11.03 -20.94
C ALA A 102 1.68 11.97 -21.13
N GLY A 103 1.58 13.06 -20.39
CA GLY A 103 0.52 14.07 -20.49
C GLY A 103 -0.54 13.99 -19.38
N ILE A 104 -0.27 13.29 -18.28
CA ILE A 104 -1.12 13.30 -17.09
C ILE A 104 -0.81 14.57 -16.29
N ARG A 105 -1.81 15.41 -16.04
CA ARG A 105 -1.64 16.56 -15.14
C ARG A 105 -1.68 16.06 -13.69
N LEU A 106 -0.56 16.22 -12.99
CA LEU A 106 -0.44 15.90 -11.57
C LEU A 106 -0.99 17.08 -10.75
N LEU A 107 -1.97 16.79 -9.91
CA LEU A 107 -2.58 17.74 -8.99
C LEU A 107 -2.25 17.32 -7.56
N GLY A 108 -2.21 18.28 -6.64
CA GLY A 108 -2.03 17.96 -5.23
C GLY A 108 -3.23 17.23 -4.65
N ARG A 109 -3.16 16.94 -3.35
CA ARG A 109 -4.28 16.33 -2.63
C ARG A 109 -5.51 17.23 -2.72
N LEU A 110 -6.64 16.66 -3.12
CA LEU A 110 -7.93 17.35 -3.07
C LEU A 110 -8.23 17.79 -1.64
N GLN A 111 -8.53 19.07 -1.46
CA GLN A 111 -8.89 19.68 -0.18
C GLN A 111 -10.39 19.92 -0.07
N GLU A 112 -11.00 20.36 -1.17
CA GLU A 112 -12.39 20.79 -1.18
C GLU A 112 -13.01 20.55 -2.55
N PHE A 113 -14.32 20.29 -2.55
CA PHE A 113 -15.11 20.17 -3.76
C PHE A 113 -16.43 20.90 -3.54
N ASN A 114 -16.62 22.04 -4.22
CA ASN A 114 -17.80 22.89 -4.08
C ASN A 114 -18.48 23.05 -5.44
N GLY A 115 -19.64 22.41 -5.61
CA GLY A 115 -20.37 22.40 -6.86
C GLY A 115 -19.54 21.85 -8.00
N ASN A 116 -19.02 22.73 -8.85
CA ASN A 116 -18.23 22.38 -10.03
C ASN A 116 -16.74 22.72 -9.89
N THR A 117 -16.32 23.24 -8.73
CA THR A 117 -14.95 23.69 -8.48
C THR A 117 -14.26 22.75 -7.49
N ALA A 118 -13.12 22.22 -7.88
CA ALA A 118 -12.26 21.39 -7.03
C ALA A 118 -11.01 22.19 -6.62
N ARG A 119 -10.69 22.18 -5.32
CA ARG A 119 -9.48 22.83 -4.78
C ARG A 119 -8.48 21.79 -4.32
N PHE A 120 -7.22 22.02 -4.62
CA PHE A 120 -6.10 21.11 -4.38
C PHE A 120 -5.01 21.82 -3.58
N ALA A 121 -4.32 21.06 -2.74
CA ALA A 121 -3.08 21.51 -2.15
C ALA A 121 -2.00 21.75 -3.24
N ASP A 122 -0.96 22.52 -2.92
CA ASP A 122 0.23 22.60 -3.77
C ASP A 122 0.85 21.20 -3.91
N VAL A 123 1.02 20.75 -5.15
CA VAL A 123 1.54 19.42 -5.48
C VAL A 123 3.05 19.32 -5.30
N ARG A 124 3.78 20.44 -5.36
CA ARG A 124 5.25 20.43 -5.41
C ARG A 124 5.89 19.81 -4.15
N PRO A 125 5.48 20.17 -2.91
CA PRO A 125 6.05 19.55 -1.72
C PRO A 125 5.82 18.03 -1.70
N GLN A 126 4.60 17.60 -2.03
CA GLN A 126 4.23 16.18 -2.10
C GLN A 126 5.09 15.42 -3.13
N LEU A 127 5.31 16.01 -4.31
CA LEU A 127 6.15 15.42 -5.35
C LEU A 127 7.62 15.35 -4.95
N ARG A 128 8.19 16.39 -4.33
CA ARG A 128 9.58 16.35 -3.85
C ARG A 128 9.77 15.19 -2.86
N THR A 129 8.90 15.10 -1.86
CA THR A 129 8.95 14.02 -0.87
C THR A 129 8.79 12.65 -1.52
N ALA A 130 7.87 12.50 -2.47
CA ALA A 130 7.68 11.24 -3.20
C ALA A 130 8.92 10.85 -4.05
N ILE A 131 9.56 11.81 -4.71
CA ILE A 131 10.78 11.57 -5.52
C ILE A 131 11.95 11.17 -4.62
N GLU A 132 12.15 11.88 -3.51
CA GLU A 132 13.20 11.54 -2.53
C GLU A 132 13.00 10.14 -1.96
N ALA A 133 11.78 9.80 -1.55
CA ALA A 133 11.45 8.47 -1.07
C ALA A 133 11.61 7.39 -2.14
N THR A 134 11.28 7.69 -3.41
CA THR A 134 11.52 6.76 -4.54
C THR A 134 13.00 6.45 -4.71
N ARG A 135 13.85 7.47 -4.64
CA ARG A 135 15.31 7.32 -4.73
C ARG A 135 15.87 6.52 -3.57
N ALA A 136 15.41 6.80 -2.35
CA ALA A 136 15.82 6.06 -1.16
C ALA A 136 15.43 4.58 -1.23
N GLU A 137 14.19 4.27 -1.64
CA GLU A 137 13.72 2.89 -1.81
C GLU A 137 14.51 2.16 -2.91
N TYR A 138 14.78 2.82 -4.04
CA TYR A 138 15.63 2.24 -5.09
C TYR A 138 17.04 1.93 -4.57
N ALA A 139 17.69 2.88 -3.90
CA ALA A 139 19.03 2.69 -3.35
C ALA A 139 19.07 1.53 -2.34
N TYR A 140 18.04 1.40 -1.51
CA TYR A 140 17.90 0.28 -0.58
C TYR A 140 17.80 -1.05 -1.33
N LEU A 141 16.91 -1.17 -2.31
CA LEU A 141 16.78 -2.41 -3.11
C LEU A 141 18.07 -2.75 -3.87
N ASP A 142 18.76 -1.74 -4.43
CA ASP A 142 20.01 -1.95 -5.15
C ASP A 142 21.13 -2.43 -4.22
N SER A 143 21.13 -1.97 -2.96
CA SER A 143 22.05 -2.47 -1.93
C SER A 143 21.79 -3.95 -1.59
N LEU A 144 20.52 -4.35 -1.43
CA LEU A 144 20.13 -5.74 -1.20
C LEU A 144 20.55 -6.62 -2.37
N ALA A 145 20.25 -6.17 -3.59
CA ALA A 145 20.61 -6.91 -4.78
C ALA A 145 22.13 -7.00 -4.95
N SER A 146 22.88 -5.95 -4.64
CA SER A 146 24.35 -5.96 -4.65
C SER A 146 24.93 -6.97 -3.67
N ALA A 147 24.44 -7.02 -2.44
CA ALA A 147 24.87 -7.99 -1.44
C ALA A 147 24.57 -9.43 -1.86
N TYR A 148 23.38 -9.66 -2.43
CA TYR A 148 23.00 -10.97 -2.95
C TYR A 148 23.94 -11.44 -4.07
N TYR A 149 24.17 -10.58 -5.06
CA TYR A 149 24.97 -10.90 -6.25
C TYR A 149 26.49 -10.96 -5.98
N ALA A 150 26.98 -10.33 -4.92
CA ALA A 150 28.37 -10.49 -4.48
C ALA A 150 28.74 -11.94 -4.14
N THR A 151 27.75 -12.74 -3.74
CA THR A 151 27.93 -14.17 -3.40
C THR A 151 27.48 -15.13 -4.49
N ARG A 152 26.78 -14.63 -5.53
CA ARG A 152 26.17 -15.42 -6.60
C ARG A 152 26.23 -14.65 -7.91
N PRO A 153 27.41 -14.54 -8.55
CA PRO A 153 27.56 -13.71 -9.73
C PRO A 153 26.69 -14.23 -10.89
N GLU A 154 25.74 -13.40 -11.32
CA GLU A 154 24.94 -13.60 -12.53
C GLU A 154 25.08 -12.35 -13.43
N PRO A 155 24.93 -12.49 -14.76
CA PRO A 155 24.90 -11.33 -15.65
C PRO A 155 23.80 -10.34 -15.25
N ARG A 156 24.16 -9.06 -15.19
CA ARG A 156 23.23 -7.99 -14.78
C ARG A 156 22.19 -7.75 -15.89
N THR A 157 20.93 -8.08 -15.61
CA THR A 157 19.81 -7.87 -16.54
C THR A 157 19.07 -6.58 -16.21
N ASP A 158 19.80 -5.48 -16.08
CA ASP A 158 19.20 -4.17 -15.78
C ASP A 158 18.31 -3.75 -16.94
N ASP A 159 17.03 -3.65 -16.63
CA ASP A 159 16.04 -3.15 -17.57
C ASP A 159 15.49 -1.85 -17.02
N ALA A 160 16.04 -0.75 -17.54
CA ALA A 160 15.70 0.61 -17.14
C ALA A 160 14.20 0.92 -17.26
N ARG A 161 13.44 0.13 -18.04
CA ARG A 161 11.97 0.25 -18.14
C ARG A 161 11.25 -0.05 -16.83
N TYR A 162 11.91 -0.73 -15.90
CA TYR A 162 11.39 -0.99 -14.56
C TYR A 162 11.99 -0.06 -13.50
N ILE A 163 12.80 0.92 -13.85
CA ILE A 163 13.32 1.89 -12.89
C ILE A 163 12.50 3.18 -13.05
N PRO A 164 11.86 3.69 -11.98
CA PRO A 164 11.13 4.96 -12.06
C PRO A 164 12.04 6.08 -12.59
N GLU A 165 11.57 6.92 -13.53
CA GLU A 165 12.40 7.93 -14.20
C GLU A 165 13.01 8.93 -13.20
N GLU A 166 12.30 9.24 -12.12
CA GLU A 166 12.77 10.12 -11.04
C GLU A 166 14.01 9.61 -10.28
N VAL A 167 14.39 8.33 -10.45
CA VAL A 167 15.63 7.77 -9.90
C VAL A 167 16.87 8.34 -10.60
N TYR A 168 16.82 8.54 -11.92
CA TYR A 168 17.98 8.93 -12.73
C TYR A 168 17.80 10.24 -13.49
N LEU A 169 16.60 10.80 -13.52
CA LEU A 169 16.35 12.15 -14.02
C LEU A 169 16.16 13.13 -12.87
N HIS A 170 16.74 14.30 -13.03
CA HIS A 170 16.35 15.47 -12.26
C HIS A 170 15.09 16.05 -12.88
N TRP A 171 14.06 16.21 -12.05
CA TRP A 171 12.79 16.80 -12.46
C TRP A 171 12.30 17.71 -11.34
N GLU A 172 11.88 18.89 -11.75
CA GLU A 172 11.27 19.89 -10.90
C GLU A 172 9.80 19.98 -11.30
N PRO A 173 8.84 19.77 -10.38
CA PRO A 173 7.44 19.78 -10.76
C PRO A 173 6.96 21.17 -11.16
N ASP A 174 6.23 21.23 -12.27
CA ASP A 174 5.54 22.46 -12.68
C ASP A 174 4.49 22.86 -11.64
N ILE A 175 4.16 24.15 -11.63
CA ILE A 175 3.04 24.66 -10.85
C ILE A 175 1.75 24.05 -11.44
N ALA A 176 1.04 23.29 -10.61
CA ALA A 176 -0.30 22.83 -10.90
C ALA A 176 -1.32 23.86 -10.37
N PRO A 177 -2.51 23.98 -11.01
CA PRO A 177 -3.57 24.81 -10.47
C PRO A 177 -4.01 24.29 -9.10
N ASP A 178 -4.16 25.20 -8.14
CA ASP A 178 -4.76 24.95 -6.83
C ASP A 178 -6.30 24.95 -6.89
N GLU A 179 -6.88 25.47 -7.97
CA GLU A 179 -8.31 25.46 -8.23
C GLU A 179 -8.62 25.03 -9.67
N LEU A 180 -9.63 24.18 -9.83
CA LEU A 180 -10.08 23.67 -11.12
C LEU A 180 -11.60 23.67 -11.22
N ASP A 181 -12.14 24.53 -12.06
CA ASP A 181 -13.54 24.41 -12.49
C ASP A 181 -13.64 23.26 -13.52
N LEU A 182 -14.48 22.27 -13.21
CA LEU A 182 -14.56 21.04 -14.00
C LEU A 182 -15.18 21.26 -15.39
N GLN A 183 -16.05 22.26 -15.55
CA GLN A 183 -16.76 22.50 -16.82
C GLN A 183 -15.81 23.14 -17.83
N THR A 184 -15.16 24.23 -17.43
CA THR A 184 -14.15 24.94 -18.21
C THR A 184 -12.93 24.07 -18.50
N ALA A 185 -12.55 23.18 -17.57
CA ALA A 185 -11.50 22.18 -17.79
C ALA A 185 -11.94 20.99 -18.67
N GLY A 186 -13.21 20.94 -19.12
CA GLY A 186 -13.75 19.86 -19.94
C GLY A 186 -13.83 18.50 -19.24
N ILE A 187 -13.86 18.49 -17.90
CA ILE A 187 -13.93 17.29 -17.07
C ILE A 187 -15.39 16.89 -16.88
N ARG A 188 -15.79 15.82 -17.57
CA ARG A 188 -17.15 15.26 -17.51
C ARG A 188 -17.30 14.04 -16.60
N SER A 189 -16.19 13.56 -16.04
CA SER A 189 -16.18 12.34 -15.22
C SER A 189 -15.09 12.44 -14.16
N VAL A 190 -15.47 12.04 -12.95
CA VAL A 190 -14.60 11.93 -11.79
C VAL A 190 -14.53 10.48 -11.36
N VAL A 191 -13.33 9.96 -11.13
CA VAL A 191 -13.11 8.62 -10.59
C VAL A 191 -12.54 8.76 -9.18
N LEU A 192 -13.27 8.21 -8.20
CA LEU A 192 -12.82 8.16 -6.81
C LEU A 192 -12.09 6.85 -6.56
N ALA A 193 -10.77 6.93 -6.46
CA ALA A 193 -9.85 5.84 -6.14
C ALA A 193 -9.22 6.07 -4.75
N THR A 194 -10.03 6.48 -3.77
CA THR A 194 -9.62 6.92 -2.43
C THR A 194 -9.53 5.79 -1.40
N GLY A 195 -9.53 4.54 -1.83
CA GLY A 195 -9.50 3.37 -0.96
C GLY A 195 -10.86 3.03 -0.36
N PHE A 196 -10.84 2.21 0.69
CA PHE A 196 -12.01 1.73 1.43
C PHE A 196 -11.71 1.72 2.92
N VAL A 197 -12.76 1.72 3.74
CA VAL A 197 -12.68 1.53 5.19
C VAL A 197 -13.25 0.15 5.51
N ALA A 198 -12.63 -0.56 6.46
CA ALA A 198 -13.17 -1.82 6.94
C ALA A 198 -14.30 -1.54 7.94
N GLU A 199 -15.49 -2.05 7.65
CA GLU A 199 -16.65 -1.97 8.54
C GLU A 199 -17.16 -3.38 8.88
N TRP A 200 -17.57 -3.57 10.13
CA TRP A 200 -17.98 -4.87 10.67
C TRP A 200 -19.38 -4.79 11.31
N PRO A 201 -20.44 -4.37 10.58
CA PRO A 201 -21.77 -4.15 11.16
C PRO A 201 -22.40 -5.43 11.75
N TRP A 202 -21.87 -6.59 11.37
CA TRP A 202 -22.29 -7.89 11.87
C TRP A 202 -21.51 -8.34 13.12
N LEU A 203 -20.40 -7.68 13.47
CA LEU A 203 -19.54 -8.05 14.59
C LEU A 203 -19.92 -7.24 15.84
N ASP A 204 -20.99 -7.67 16.52
CA ASP A 204 -21.44 -7.08 17.78
C ASP A 204 -20.79 -7.80 18.98
N VAL A 205 -19.47 -7.64 19.12
CA VAL A 205 -18.70 -8.22 20.23
C VAL A 205 -17.89 -7.13 20.90
N GLN A 206 -18.30 -6.75 22.11
CA GLN A 206 -17.60 -5.73 22.89
C GLN A 206 -16.15 -6.13 23.17
N GLY A 207 -15.23 -5.18 23.01
CA GLY A 207 -13.80 -5.42 23.23
C GLY A 207 -13.11 -6.25 22.13
N ALA A 208 -13.76 -6.48 20.99
CA ALA A 208 -13.14 -7.10 19.82
C ALA A 208 -12.40 -6.09 18.91
N LEU A 209 -12.88 -4.85 18.84
CA LEU A 209 -12.36 -3.79 17.99
C LEU A 209 -11.93 -2.57 18.82
N ASP A 210 -10.97 -1.79 18.30
CA ASP A 210 -10.58 -0.51 18.89
C ASP A 210 -11.57 0.61 18.53
N ALA A 211 -11.31 1.82 19.05
CA ALA A 211 -12.15 3.00 18.79
C ALA A 211 -12.21 3.42 17.30
N HIS A 212 -11.36 2.84 16.45
CA HIS A 212 -11.29 3.08 15.01
C HIS A 212 -11.82 1.89 14.19
N GLY A 213 -12.41 0.87 14.84
CA GLY A 213 -12.95 -0.31 14.17
C GLY A 213 -11.90 -1.33 13.74
N TYR A 214 -10.66 -1.21 14.21
CA TYR A 214 -9.59 -2.15 13.91
C TYR A 214 -9.55 -3.30 14.92
N PRO A 215 -9.32 -4.56 14.51
CA PRO A 215 -9.23 -5.68 15.44
C PRO A 215 -8.20 -5.52 16.56
N LEU A 216 -8.66 -5.72 17.79
CA LEU A 216 -7.81 -5.83 18.96
C LEU A 216 -7.16 -7.21 19.01
N GLY A 217 -6.08 -7.28 19.79
CA GLY A 217 -5.31 -8.51 20.02
C GLY A 217 -4.04 -8.61 19.18
N GLU A 218 -3.41 -9.77 19.29
CA GLU A 218 -2.11 -10.08 18.70
C GLU A 218 -2.19 -11.36 17.88
N PHE A 219 -1.41 -11.41 16.80
CA PHE A 219 -1.39 -12.55 15.88
C PHE A 219 -2.78 -13.02 15.44
N GLY A 220 -3.72 -12.07 15.27
CA GLY A 220 -5.10 -12.36 14.87
C GLY A 220 -5.96 -13.00 15.97
N VAL A 221 -5.44 -13.21 17.18
CA VAL A 221 -6.20 -13.72 18.31
C VAL A 221 -6.89 -12.55 19.00
N SER A 222 -8.22 -12.54 19.03
CA SER A 222 -8.99 -11.50 19.73
C SER A 222 -8.81 -11.62 21.25
N PRO A 223 -8.93 -10.50 22.01
CA PRO A 223 -9.15 -10.57 23.45
C PRO A 223 -10.43 -11.32 23.83
N GLN A 224 -11.39 -11.45 22.91
CA GLN A 224 -12.64 -12.15 23.10
C GLN A 224 -12.48 -13.64 22.77
N PRO A 225 -12.74 -14.57 23.70
CA PRO A 225 -12.58 -16.00 23.47
C PRO A 225 -13.39 -16.48 22.27
N GLY A 226 -12.76 -17.30 21.42
CA GLY A 226 -13.40 -17.90 20.24
C GLY A 226 -13.48 -16.98 19.01
N LEU A 227 -13.02 -15.73 19.11
CA LEU A 227 -12.95 -14.80 17.99
C LEU A 227 -11.51 -14.66 17.47
N PHE A 228 -11.35 -14.80 16.15
CA PHE A 228 -10.05 -14.73 15.48
C PHE A 228 -10.16 -13.91 14.18
N PHE A 229 -9.09 -13.22 13.81
CA PHE A 229 -8.98 -12.35 12.63
C PHE A 229 -7.83 -12.82 11.74
N ILE A 230 -8.03 -12.76 10.43
CA ILE A 230 -7.02 -13.14 9.43
C ILE A 230 -7.23 -12.35 8.13
N GLY A 231 -6.18 -12.19 7.33
CA GLY A 231 -6.28 -11.69 5.95
C GLY A 231 -6.33 -10.17 5.82
N MET A 232 -6.29 -9.43 6.93
CA MET A 232 -6.28 -7.98 6.90
C MET A 232 -4.91 -7.42 6.57
N HIS A 233 -4.92 -6.27 5.90
CA HIS A 233 -3.71 -5.51 5.61
C HIS A 233 -2.99 -5.14 6.90
N ASN A 234 -1.69 -5.42 6.98
CA ASN A 234 -0.86 -5.20 8.17
C ASN A 234 -1.47 -5.76 9.48
N LEU A 235 -2.26 -6.85 9.43
CA LEU A 235 -2.87 -7.43 10.63
C LEU A 235 -1.82 -7.74 11.69
N GLN A 236 -0.84 -8.50 11.25
CA GLN A 236 0.32 -8.92 12.02
C GLN A 236 1.57 -8.55 11.25
N ARG A 237 1.56 -8.80 9.94
CA ARG A 237 2.68 -8.60 9.02
C ARG A 237 2.21 -7.85 7.79
N MET A 238 3.15 -7.23 7.09
CA MET A 238 2.87 -6.59 5.80
C MET A 238 2.19 -7.52 4.80
N SER A 239 2.57 -8.80 4.81
CA SER A 239 2.01 -9.81 3.91
C SER A 239 0.74 -10.51 4.41
N SER A 240 0.16 -10.10 5.53
CA SER A 240 -1.07 -10.72 6.08
C SER A 240 -2.24 -10.71 5.09
N SER A 241 -2.30 -9.73 4.19
CA SER A 241 -3.33 -9.62 3.14
C SER A 241 -2.93 -10.22 1.79
N PHE A 242 -1.72 -10.77 1.65
CA PHE A 242 -1.24 -11.29 0.37
C PHE A 242 -1.72 -12.73 0.18
N LEU A 243 -2.27 -13.03 -1.01
CA LEU A 243 -2.71 -14.38 -1.36
C LEU A 243 -1.62 -15.44 -1.16
N CYS A 244 -0.37 -15.13 -1.49
CA CYS A 244 0.76 -16.06 -1.34
C CYS A 244 1.20 -16.29 0.11
N ASN A 245 0.79 -15.44 1.07
CA ASN A 245 1.29 -15.48 2.45
C ASN A 245 0.19 -15.72 3.50
N GLY A 246 -1.10 -15.61 3.15
CA GLY A 246 -2.21 -15.83 4.09
C GLY A 246 -2.18 -17.22 4.77
N GLY A 247 -1.66 -18.24 4.09
CA GLY A 247 -1.50 -19.59 4.66
C GLY A 247 -0.54 -19.66 5.85
N ARG A 248 0.43 -18.72 5.95
CA ARG A 248 1.32 -18.61 7.11
C ARG A 248 0.55 -18.13 8.33
N ASP A 249 -0.19 -17.02 8.19
CA ASP A 249 -0.98 -16.47 9.29
C ASP A 249 -2.06 -17.47 9.74
N ALA A 250 -2.66 -18.22 8.81
CA ALA A 250 -3.59 -19.30 9.15
C ALA A 250 -2.93 -20.41 9.99
N ARG A 251 -1.71 -20.80 9.64
CA ARG A 251 -0.94 -21.80 10.39
C ARG A 251 -0.58 -21.30 11.79
N ASP A 252 -0.18 -20.03 11.91
CA ASP A 252 0.16 -19.42 13.20
C ASP A 252 -1.07 -19.28 14.11
N LEU A 253 -2.25 -19.08 13.54
CA LEU A 253 -3.53 -19.00 14.26
C LEU A 253 -4.05 -20.37 14.75
N LEU A 254 -3.78 -21.44 14.02
CA LEU A 254 -4.36 -22.76 14.26
C LEU A 254 -4.19 -23.28 15.71
N PRO A 255 -3.02 -23.16 16.37
CA PRO A 255 -2.87 -23.60 17.76
C PRO A 255 -3.75 -22.84 18.75
N ALA A 256 -4.08 -21.57 18.49
CA ALA A 256 -4.98 -20.81 19.34
C ALA A 256 -6.44 -21.26 19.16
N ILE A 257 -6.82 -21.56 17.91
CA ILE A 257 -8.15 -22.09 17.58
C ILE A 257 -8.36 -23.46 18.22
N LEU A 258 -7.43 -24.40 18.04
CA LEU A 258 -7.55 -25.76 18.59
C LEU A 258 -7.65 -25.76 20.11
N ARG A 259 -6.81 -24.96 20.79
CA ARG A 259 -6.90 -24.80 22.26
C ARG A 259 -8.25 -24.30 22.73
N HIS A 260 -8.89 -23.40 21.97
CA HIS A 260 -10.22 -22.90 22.33
C HIS A 260 -11.29 -23.99 22.16
N LEU A 261 -11.23 -24.78 21.09
CA LEU A 261 -12.16 -25.88 20.86
C LEU A 261 -12.03 -26.98 21.92
N ASP A 262 -10.79 -27.37 22.27
CA ASP A 262 -10.55 -28.39 23.31
C ASP A 262 -11.09 -27.95 24.69
N GLN A 263 -11.02 -26.66 25.01
CA GLN A 263 -11.57 -26.11 26.25
C GLN A 263 -13.10 -26.14 26.28
N ALA A 264 -13.75 -25.91 25.14
CA ALA A 264 -15.21 -26.00 25.03
C ALA A 264 -15.70 -27.43 25.24
N ASP A 265 -15.00 -28.42 24.68
CA ASP A 265 -15.32 -29.85 24.83
C ASP A 265 -15.07 -30.35 26.28
N GLY A 266 -14.07 -29.78 26.96
CA GLY A 266 -13.77 -30.12 28.36
C GLY A 266 -14.82 -29.64 29.37
N THR A 267 -15.42 -28.47 29.15
CA THR A 267 -16.45 -27.93 30.06
C THR A 267 -17.76 -28.69 30.03
N ASP A 268 -18.14 -29.28 28.89
CA ASP A 268 -19.42 -29.99 28.74
C ASP A 268 -19.43 -31.35 29.47
N SER A 269 -18.26 -31.95 29.72
CA SER A 269 -18.12 -33.22 30.45
C SER A 269 -18.34 -33.11 31.97
N SER A 270 -18.35 -31.89 32.52
CA SER A 270 -18.43 -31.64 33.97
C SER A 270 -19.84 -31.36 34.48
N THR A 271 -20.83 -31.19 33.60
CA THR A 271 -22.20 -30.77 33.95
C THR A 271 -23.20 -31.94 34.06
N VAL A 272 -22.80 -33.17 33.73
CA VAL A 272 -23.64 -34.36 33.89
C VAL A 272 -23.18 -35.17 35.10
N LYS A 273 -23.52 -34.71 36.30
CA LYS A 273 -23.67 -35.53 37.53
C LYS A 273 -24.39 -34.74 38.62
N ARG A 274 -25.71 -34.89 38.66
CA ARG A 274 -26.50 -34.90 39.91
C ARG A 274 -27.43 -36.10 39.85
#